data_AF-A0A7Y5SKV2-F1
#
_entry.id   AF-A0A7Y5SKV2-F1
#
_cell.length_a   1.000
_cell.length_b   1.000
_cell.length_c   1.000
_cell.angle_alpha   90.00
_cell.angle_beta   90.00
_cell.angle_gamma   90.00
#
_symmetry.space_group_name_H-M   'P 1'
#
loop_
_entity.id
_entity.type
_entity.pdbx_description
1 polymer ?
#
loop_
_entity_poly.entity_id
_entity_poly.type
_entity_poly.pdbx_seq_one_letter_code
_entity_poly.pdbx_strand_id
1 'polypeptide(L)'
;MKPDSPTNGKEPIRKESIVKHTVSRNNILHVRTPRNPSASAAKQNVDNDFDYDLFNGRVPEGQEAHGIRGEPVYSADAGFDPATGTGRFQLSPTSPGAGAGQPIPNFSDGYTGQLPDIGAHHRGSPPMRFGVGAGERPSAEASR
;
A
#
# COMPACT_ATOMS: atom_id res chain seq x y z
N MET A 1 -16.06 -17.45 48.96
CA MET A 1 -15.68 -17.06 47.59
C MET A 1 -16.48 -15.80 47.26
N LYS A 2 -15.86 -14.62 47.28
CA LYS A 2 -16.54 -13.39 46.86
C LYS A 2 -16.62 -13.39 45.33
N PRO A 3 -17.73 -12.97 44.72
CA PRO A 3 -17.77 -12.78 43.27
C PRO A 3 -16.84 -11.63 42.89
N ASP A 4 -16.03 -11.85 41.85
CA ASP A 4 -15.17 -10.84 41.27
C ASP A 4 -16.00 -9.65 40.79
N SER A 5 -15.52 -8.45 41.11
CA SER A 5 -16.14 -7.19 40.72
C SER A 5 -15.97 -6.98 39.20
N PRO A 6 -16.94 -6.36 38.50
CA PRO A 6 -16.81 -6.08 37.08
C PRO A 6 -15.66 -5.08 36.87
N THR A 7 -14.67 -5.48 36.07
CA THR A 7 -13.57 -4.60 35.66
C THR A 7 -14.13 -3.46 34.80
N ASN A 8 -14.13 -2.27 35.38
CA ASN A 8 -14.57 -1.04 34.73
C ASN A 8 -13.71 -0.82 33.48
N GLY A 9 -14.35 -0.89 32.31
CA GLY A 9 -13.72 -0.81 31.01
C GLY A 9 -13.05 0.54 30.78
N LYS A 10 -11.78 0.49 30.40
CA LYS A 10 -11.20 1.29 29.31
C LYS A 10 -10.17 0.42 28.64
N GLU A 11 -10.41 -0.02 27.40
CA GLU A 11 -9.29 -0.44 26.56
C GLU A 11 -8.26 0.71 26.57
N PRO A 12 -6.96 0.41 26.64
CA PRO A 12 -5.95 1.47 26.60
C PRO A 12 -6.17 2.28 25.32
N ILE A 13 -6.47 3.57 25.49
CA ILE A 13 -6.60 4.50 24.38
C ILE A 13 -5.26 4.45 23.66
N ARG A 14 -5.23 3.79 22.50
CA ARG A 14 -4.02 3.74 21.68
C ARG A 14 -3.69 5.19 21.34
N LYS A 15 -2.55 5.67 21.82
CA LYS A 15 -2.04 6.97 21.45
C LYS A 15 -1.88 6.96 19.93
N GLU A 16 -2.66 7.79 19.24
CA GLU A 16 -2.53 7.95 17.80
C GLU A 16 -1.10 8.42 17.50
N SER A 17 -0.46 7.77 16.53
CA SER A 17 0.91 8.08 16.13
C SER A 17 0.96 9.45 15.49
N ILE A 18 1.84 10.34 15.94
CA ILE A 18 1.97 11.66 15.33
C ILE A 18 2.72 11.52 13.99
N VAL A 19 2.14 12.05 12.92
CA VAL A 19 2.72 12.08 11.56
C VAL A 19 2.69 13.52 11.06
N LYS A 20 3.76 14.00 10.44
CA LYS A 20 3.89 15.39 9.98
C LYS A 20 4.61 15.45 8.64
N HIS A 21 4.32 16.48 7.85
CA HIS A 21 5.03 16.79 6.60
C HIS A 21 5.14 15.57 5.67
N THR A 22 4.08 14.76 5.62
CA THR A 22 4.07 13.51 4.85
C THR A 22 3.14 13.63 3.67
N VAL A 23 3.64 13.29 2.49
CA VAL A 23 2.84 13.12 1.27
C VAL A 23 2.76 11.64 0.96
N SER A 24 1.55 11.11 0.78
CA SER A 24 1.33 9.76 0.26
C SER A 24 0.51 9.84 -1.02
N ARG A 25 0.92 9.05 -2.01
CA ARG A 25 0.24 8.86 -3.29
C ARG A 25 0.45 7.43 -3.75
N ASN A 26 -0.58 6.81 -4.32
CA ASN A 26 -0.54 5.48 -4.92
C ASN A 26 -0.04 4.37 -3.98
N ASN A 27 -0.30 4.45 -2.69
CA ASN A 27 0.01 3.41 -1.71
C ASN A 27 -1.16 2.46 -1.52
N ILE A 28 -0.85 1.22 -1.10
CA ILE A 28 -1.84 0.29 -0.56
C ILE A 28 -1.74 0.33 0.97
N LEU A 29 -2.68 0.98 1.63
CA LEU A 29 -2.77 1.12 3.08
C LEU A 29 -3.80 0.13 3.66
N HIS A 30 -3.45 -1.16 3.58
CA HIS A 30 -4.31 -2.27 3.98
C HIS A 30 -4.09 -2.64 5.46
N VAL A 31 -5.09 -2.39 6.30
CA VAL A 31 -5.11 -2.77 7.72
C VAL A 31 -6.00 -3.97 7.98
N ARG A 32 -5.72 -4.73 9.06
CA ARG A 32 -6.46 -5.96 9.44
C ARG A 32 -7.98 -5.78 9.59
N THR A 33 -8.45 -4.58 9.92
CA THR A 33 -9.88 -4.30 10.04
C THR A 33 -10.14 -2.84 9.69
N PRO A 34 -11.25 -2.52 8.99
CA PRO A 34 -11.62 -1.15 8.64
C PRO A 34 -11.73 -0.17 9.83
N ARG A 35 -11.85 -0.69 11.06
CA ARG A 35 -11.86 0.13 12.29
C ARG A 35 -10.48 0.68 12.65
N ASN A 36 -9.40 0.06 12.17
CA ASN A 36 -8.04 0.54 12.41
C ASN A 36 -7.74 1.75 11.50
N PRO A 37 -6.88 2.68 11.94
CA PRO A 37 -6.46 3.79 11.09
C PRO A 37 -5.51 3.29 9.98
N SER A 38 -5.82 3.62 8.72
CA SER A 38 -4.87 3.57 7.60
C SER A 38 -3.97 4.81 7.59
N ALA A 39 -4.48 5.96 8.07
CA ALA A 39 -3.72 7.18 8.28
C ALA A 39 -4.01 7.76 9.67
N SER A 40 -3.00 8.41 10.27
CA SER A 40 -3.13 9.00 11.60
C SER A 40 -4.03 10.24 11.61
N ALA A 41 -4.93 10.32 12.60
CA ALA A 41 -5.79 11.46 12.88
C ALA A 41 -5.36 12.26 14.13
N ALA A 42 -4.13 12.06 14.62
CA ALA A 42 -3.65 12.76 15.80
C ALA A 42 -3.73 14.28 15.61
N LYS A 43 -4.25 15.00 16.60
CA LYS A 43 -4.44 16.46 16.55
C LYS A 43 -3.15 17.25 16.32
N GLN A 44 -2.00 16.65 16.63
CA GLN A 44 -0.68 17.24 16.45
C GLN A 44 -0.14 17.05 15.02
N ASN A 45 -0.86 16.35 14.14
CA ASN A 45 -0.49 16.21 12.75
C ASN A 45 -0.56 17.58 12.05
N VAL A 46 0.45 17.86 11.24
CA VAL A 46 0.56 19.11 10.48
C VAL A 46 1.11 18.82 9.09
N ASP A 47 0.59 19.56 8.10
CA ASP A 47 1.06 19.56 6.71
C ASP A 47 1.21 18.17 6.09
N ASN A 48 0.26 17.27 6.42
CA ASN A 48 0.15 15.99 5.71
C ASN A 48 -0.81 16.13 4.54
N ASP A 49 -0.48 15.41 3.48
CA ASP A 49 -1.25 15.33 2.25
C ASP A 49 -1.32 13.86 1.86
N PHE A 50 -2.35 13.18 2.35
CA PHE A 50 -2.67 11.79 2.02
C PHE A 50 -3.78 11.79 0.96
N ASP A 51 -3.48 11.28 -0.23
CA ASP A 51 -4.43 11.26 -1.33
C ASP A 51 -4.07 10.20 -2.38
N TYR A 52 -5.03 9.80 -3.22
CA TYR A 52 -4.84 8.79 -4.27
C TYR A 52 -4.30 7.43 -3.76
N ASP A 53 -4.54 7.08 -2.49
CA ASP A 53 -4.15 5.78 -1.95
C ASP A 53 -5.33 4.79 -2.01
N LEU A 54 -5.03 3.49 -2.02
CA LEU A 54 -6.01 2.41 -1.80
C LEU A 54 -5.99 2.03 -0.32
N PHE A 55 -7.10 2.18 0.39
CA PHE A 55 -7.15 1.97 1.83
C PHE A 55 -8.46 1.33 2.29
N ASN A 56 -8.41 0.48 3.32
CA ASN A 56 -9.64 -0.07 3.93
C ASN A 56 -9.94 0.51 5.32
N GLY A 57 -8.97 1.14 5.96
CA GLY A 57 -9.07 1.68 7.32
C GLY A 57 -9.66 3.09 7.42
N ARG A 58 -9.60 3.66 8.63
CA ARG A 58 -9.96 5.06 8.87
C ARG A 58 -8.86 6.00 8.41
N VAL A 59 -9.26 7.16 7.91
CA VAL A 59 -8.37 8.27 7.54
C VAL A 59 -8.92 9.55 8.17
N PRO A 60 -8.10 10.60 8.36
CA PRO A 60 -8.60 11.88 8.85
C PRO A 60 -9.65 12.47 7.92
N GLU A 61 -10.56 13.27 8.48
CA GLU A 61 -11.54 13.99 7.67
C GLU A 61 -10.84 14.93 6.68
N GLY A 62 -11.35 14.98 5.44
CA GLY A 62 -10.78 15.80 4.37
C GLY A 62 -9.50 15.25 3.73
N GLN A 63 -8.98 14.11 4.18
CA GLN A 63 -7.88 13.38 3.53
C GLN A 63 -8.43 12.29 2.62
N GLU A 64 -7.62 11.82 1.66
CA GLU A 64 -8.01 10.83 0.64
C GLU A 64 -9.23 11.27 -0.19
N ALA A 65 -9.26 12.54 -0.61
CA ALA A 65 -10.36 13.06 -1.44
C ALA A 65 -10.51 12.31 -2.78
N HIS A 66 -9.39 11.83 -3.33
CA HIS A 66 -9.32 11.00 -4.53
C HIS A 66 -8.89 9.55 -4.22
N GLY A 67 -8.74 9.20 -2.94
CA GLY A 67 -8.39 7.86 -2.53
C GLY A 67 -9.52 6.86 -2.78
N ILE A 68 -9.16 5.59 -2.86
CA ILE A 68 -10.09 4.49 -3.11
C ILE A 68 -10.25 3.71 -1.82
N ARG A 69 -11.48 3.70 -1.29
CA ARG A 69 -11.81 2.86 -0.13
C ARG A 69 -12.10 1.43 -0.59
N GLY A 70 -11.24 0.49 -0.23
CA GLY A 70 -11.39 -0.92 -0.59
C GLY A 70 -10.22 -1.77 -0.12
N GLU A 71 -10.28 -3.06 -0.41
CA GLU A 71 -9.20 -4.01 -0.13
C GLU A 71 -8.51 -4.40 -1.43
N PRO A 72 -7.17 -4.51 -1.45
CA PRO A 72 -6.45 -4.96 -2.64
C PRO A 72 -6.76 -6.43 -2.92
N VAL A 73 -6.99 -6.74 -4.20
CA VAL A 73 -7.01 -8.12 -4.69
C VAL A 73 -5.71 -8.33 -5.46
N TYR A 74 -4.88 -9.28 -5.03
CA TYR A 74 -3.62 -9.59 -5.72
C TYR A 74 -3.83 -10.61 -6.84
N SER A 75 -2.91 -10.65 -7.80
CA SER A 75 -2.88 -11.72 -8.80
C SER A 75 -2.76 -13.09 -8.12
N ALA A 76 -3.30 -14.14 -8.76
CA ALA A 76 -3.26 -15.50 -8.22
C ALA A 76 -1.82 -16.04 -8.05
N ASP A 77 -0.89 -15.54 -8.86
CA ASP A 77 0.53 -15.88 -8.82
C ASP A 77 1.38 -14.85 -8.03
N ALA A 78 0.73 -14.03 -7.18
CA ALA A 78 1.44 -13.11 -6.31
C ALA A 78 2.21 -13.87 -5.21
N GLY A 79 3.46 -13.49 -5.00
CA GLY A 79 4.36 -14.08 -4.03
C GLY A 79 5.83 -13.86 -4.36
N PHE A 80 6.68 -14.27 -3.43
CA PHE A 80 8.13 -14.34 -3.62
C PHE A 80 8.52 -15.78 -3.98
N ASP A 81 9.31 -15.93 -5.04
CA ASP A 81 9.94 -17.18 -5.43
C ASP A 81 11.39 -17.20 -4.93
N PRO A 82 11.71 -18.00 -3.89
CA PRO A 82 13.05 -18.08 -3.34
C PRO A 82 14.05 -18.78 -4.26
N ALA A 83 13.59 -19.58 -5.23
CA ALA A 83 14.49 -20.29 -6.15
C ALA A 83 15.09 -19.34 -7.19
N THR A 84 14.28 -18.39 -7.68
CA THR A 84 14.72 -17.37 -8.64
C THR A 84 15.12 -16.06 -7.98
N GLY A 85 14.78 -15.86 -6.71
CA GLY A 85 14.97 -14.59 -6.02
C GLY A 85 14.11 -13.48 -6.60
N THR A 86 12.95 -13.83 -7.17
CA THR A 86 12.04 -12.87 -7.80
C THR A 86 10.70 -12.80 -7.08
N GLY A 87 10.01 -11.68 -7.19
CA GLY A 87 8.70 -11.49 -6.58
C GLY A 87 7.70 -10.86 -7.53
N ARG A 88 6.49 -11.41 -7.55
CA ARG A 88 5.33 -10.81 -8.19
C ARG A 88 4.37 -10.33 -7.12
N PHE A 89 4.06 -9.04 -7.13
CA PHE A 89 3.18 -8.42 -6.14
C PHE A 89 2.13 -7.55 -6.82
N GLN A 90 1.75 -7.93 -8.03
CA GLN A 90 0.83 -7.20 -8.89
C GLN A 90 -0.60 -7.40 -8.41
N LEU A 91 -1.43 -6.39 -8.63
CA LEU A 91 -2.87 -6.48 -8.40
C LEU A 91 -3.52 -7.40 -9.45
N SER A 92 -4.64 -8.02 -9.08
CA SER A 92 -5.57 -8.62 -10.05
C SER A 92 -6.18 -7.51 -10.91
N PRO A 93 -6.57 -7.79 -12.18
CA PRO A 93 -7.33 -6.84 -12.99
C PRO A 93 -8.65 -6.36 -12.38
N THR A 94 -9.23 -7.11 -11.45
CA THR A 94 -10.47 -6.75 -10.74
C THR A 94 -10.22 -6.00 -9.43
N SER A 95 -8.96 -5.77 -9.05
CA SER A 95 -8.63 -5.02 -7.83
C SER A 95 -9.03 -3.55 -7.96
N PRO A 96 -9.54 -2.91 -6.90
CA PRO A 96 -9.91 -1.49 -6.94
C PRO A 96 -8.73 -0.56 -7.28
N GLY A 97 -7.49 -0.94 -6.96
CA GLY A 97 -6.29 -0.15 -7.28
C GLY A 97 -5.73 -0.38 -8.68
N ALA A 98 -6.34 -1.26 -9.49
CA ALA A 98 -5.81 -1.64 -10.79
C ALA A 98 -6.11 -0.56 -11.84
N GLY A 99 -5.08 0.11 -12.35
CA GLY A 99 -5.17 1.17 -13.35
C GLY A 99 -5.84 2.42 -12.80
N ALA A 100 -5.69 2.67 -11.50
CA ALA A 100 -6.38 3.73 -10.79
C ALA A 100 -5.42 4.70 -10.08
N GLY A 101 -4.11 4.53 -10.26
CA GLY A 101 -3.11 5.39 -9.67
C GLY A 101 -3.00 6.73 -10.40
N GLN A 102 -2.56 7.75 -9.68
CA GLN A 102 -2.17 9.04 -10.23
C GLN A 102 -0.82 8.92 -10.95
N PRO A 103 -0.67 9.33 -12.22
CA PRO A 103 0.66 9.45 -12.82
C PRO A 103 1.53 10.44 -12.04
N ILE A 104 2.66 9.97 -11.51
CA ILE A 104 3.65 10.78 -10.78
C ILE A 104 4.96 10.76 -11.56
N PRO A 105 5.46 11.92 -12.05
CA PRO A 105 6.70 11.98 -12.80
C PRO A 105 7.88 11.38 -12.03
N ASN A 106 8.68 10.54 -12.69
CA ASN A 106 9.85 9.86 -12.13
C ASN A 106 9.57 8.77 -11.08
N PHE A 107 8.29 8.47 -10.79
CA PHE A 107 7.90 7.41 -9.85
C PHE A 107 7.05 6.35 -10.52
N SER A 108 6.07 6.79 -11.31
CA SER A 108 5.16 5.94 -12.05
C SER A 108 5.56 5.89 -13.52
N ASP A 109 6.85 5.79 -13.83
CA ASP A 109 7.28 5.66 -15.22
C ASP A 109 7.11 4.20 -15.70
N GLY A 110 6.90 4.02 -17.00
CA GLY A 110 6.90 2.67 -17.61
C GLY A 110 5.66 1.82 -17.33
N TYR A 111 4.58 2.38 -16.78
CA TYR A 111 3.29 1.68 -16.77
C TYR A 111 2.75 1.52 -18.19
N THR A 112 1.97 0.46 -18.37
CA THR A 112 1.24 0.18 -19.60
C THR A 112 -0.24 0.49 -19.39
N GLY A 113 -0.93 1.00 -20.42
CA GLY A 113 -2.32 1.44 -20.32
C GLY A 113 -2.47 2.94 -20.02
N GLN A 114 -3.64 3.34 -19.49
CA GLN A 114 -3.97 4.77 -19.29
C GLN A 114 -3.40 5.34 -17.99
N LEU A 115 -3.39 4.55 -16.92
CA LEU A 115 -2.98 4.98 -15.57
C LEU A 115 -2.15 3.87 -14.89
N PRO A 116 -1.21 4.22 -13.99
CA PRO A 116 -0.48 3.24 -13.20
C PRO A 116 -1.41 2.47 -12.27
N ASP A 117 -0.92 1.33 -11.76
CA ASP A 117 -1.61 0.65 -10.66
C ASP A 117 -1.20 1.31 -9.34
N ILE A 118 -2.12 1.36 -8.38
CA ILE A 118 -1.80 1.69 -6.99
C ILE A 118 -0.98 0.55 -6.38
N GLY A 119 0.08 0.89 -5.67
CA GLY A 119 0.98 -0.04 -5.00
C GLY A 119 2.34 -0.19 -5.70
N ALA A 120 3.14 -1.13 -5.19
CA ALA A 120 4.56 -1.23 -5.52
C ALA A 120 4.88 -1.94 -6.84
N HIS A 121 3.90 -2.58 -7.49
CA HIS A 121 4.15 -3.41 -8.68
C HIS A 121 3.03 -3.26 -9.70
N HIS A 122 3.32 -2.55 -10.79
CA HIS A 122 2.39 -2.43 -11.91
C HIS A 122 2.19 -3.76 -12.64
N ARG A 123 0.95 -4.09 -12.99
CA ARG A 123 0.57 -5.27 -13.75
C ARG A 123 1.28 -5.31 -15.10
N GLY A 124 1.63 -6.52 -15.55
CA GLY A 124 2.30 -6.71 -16.84
C GLY A 124 3.81 -6.42 -16.83
N SER A 125 4.33 -5.77 -15.78
CA SER A 125 5.77 -5.64 -15.56
C SER A 125 6.43 -7.01 -15.33
N PRO A 126 7.73 -7.18 -15.63
CA PRO A 126 8.48 -8.36 -15.22
C PRO A 126 8.51 -8.53 -13.69
N PRO A 127 8.66 -9.77 -13.16
CA PRO A 127 8.89 -9.99 -11.74
C PRO A 127 10.06 -9.15 -11.20
N MET A 128 9.91 -8.59 -10.00
CA MET A 128 10.98 -7.84 -9.33
C MET A 128 12.05 -8.79 -8.83
N ARG A 129 13.33 -8.50 -9.08
CA ARG A 129 14.45 -9.27 -8.50
C ARG A 129 14.81 -8.69 -7.12
N PHE A 130 15.07 -9.56 -6.15
CA PHE A 130 15.48 -9.19 -4.79
C PHE A 130 16.84 -9.78 -4.44
N GLY A 131 17.45 -9.26 -3.37
CA GLY A 131 18.76 -9.70 -2.88
C GLY A 131 19.93 -9.06 -3.62
N VAL A 132 21.14 -9.59 -3.40
CA VAL A 132 22.40 -8.98 -3.85
C VAL A 132 22.52 -8.84 -5.37
N GLY A 133 21.80 -9.66 -6.14
CA GLY A 133 21.78 -9.57 -7.59
C GLY A 133 20.80 -8.54 -8.16
N ALA A 134 19.93 -7.91 -7.35
CA ALA A 134 18.87 -7.04 -7.87
C ALA A 134 19.39 -5.85 -8.70
N GLY A 135 20.61 -5.38 -8.42
CA GLY A 135 21.27 -4.29 -9.17
C GLY A 135 22.09 -4.74 -10.37
N GLU A 136 22.28 -6.06 -10.56
CA GLU A 136 23.00 -6.58 -11.72
C GLU A 136 22.08 -6.45 -12.93
N ARG A 137 22.47 -5.60 -13.88
CA ARG A 137 21.83 -5.60 -15.19
C ARG A 137 21.96 -7.00 -15.77
N PRO A 138 20.91 -7.57 -16.38
CA PRO A 138 21.07 -8.75 -17.22
C PRO A 138 22.21 -8.45 -18.19
N SER A 139 23.25 -9.29 -18.18
CA SER A 139 24.29 -9.23 -19.20
C SER A 139 23.60 -9.28 -20.56
N ALA A 140 23.93 -8.34 -21.44
CA ALA A 140 23.39 -8.29 -22.78
C ALA A 140 23.94 -9.47 -23.60
N GLU A 141 23.35 -10.65 -23.46
CA GLU A 141 23.61 -11.86 -24.24
C GLU A 141 22.29 -12.67 -24.30
N ALA A 142 21.74 -13.10 -25.43
CA ALA A 142 22.19 -13.07 -26.81
C ALA A 142 20.97 -13.05 -27.74
N SER A 143 20.84 -12.00 -28.57
CA SER A 143 20.18 -12.15 -29.87
C SER A 143 21.17 -12.88 -30.78
N ARG A 144 21.00 -14.18 -30.90
CA ARG A 144 21.47 -14.97 -32.05
C ARG A 144 20.32 -15.84 -32.50
#